data_AF-A0A6A3VFC6-F1
#
_entry.id   AF-A0A6A3VFC6-F1
#
_cell.length_a   1.000
_cell.length_b   1.000
_cell.length_c   1.000
_cell.angle_alpha   90.00
_cell.angle_beta   90.00
_cell.angle_gamma   90.00
#
_symmetry.space_group_name_H-M   'P 1'
#
loop_
_entity.id
_entity.type
_entity.pdbx_description
1 polymer ?
#
loop_
_entity_poly.entity_id
_entity_poly.type
_entity_poly.pdbx_seq_one_letter_code
_entity_poly.pdbx_strand_id
1 'polypeptide(L)'
;MRYTSKGVPKNWNGKDWHTYKWAMMNVFKENDLKDIAVGDLTLAMLATASAEKKEEFNKKQIKIMRMIGTSVPPEVLQQIRDKETGSEMWAELCNLNEGKQSEAIKAYTIRRLENELWAMKLAPGGDANLHLCKMFNLKTELGDLQHSIADNTMVDMLLESLPEQVEFENLKSSIYYGADPSVYTPKRVRELILAAAARQKEFR
;
A
#
# COMPACT_ATOMS: atom_id res chain seq x y z
N MET A 1 -13.75 -11.14 -8.00
CA MET A 1 -13.86 -12.04 -6.83
C MET A 1 -15.34 -12.31 -6.58
N ARG A 2 -15.76 -13.54 -6.27
CA ARG A 2 -17.15 -13.87 -5.91
C ARG A 2 -17.27 -13.99 -4.39
N TYR A 3 -18.47 -13.82 -3.84
CA TYR A 3 -18.70 -13.90 -2.39
C TYR A 3 -19.85 -14.87 -2.07
N THR A 4 -19.81 -15.50 -0.90
CA THR A 4 -20.96 -16.20 -0.33
C THR A 4 -22.03 -15.21 0.13
N SER A 5 -23.23 -15.71 0.44
CA SER A 5 -24.27 -14.93 1.15
C SER A 5 -23.83 -14.40 2.51
N LYS A 6 -22.70 -14.87 3.05
CA LYS A 6 -22.09 -14.43 4.32
C LYS A 6 -20.82 -13.60 4.11
N GLY A 7 -20.64 -12.99 2.93
CA GLY A 7 -19.49 -12.14 2.63
C GLY A 7 -18.14 -12.86 2.45
N VAL A 8 -18.06 -14.17 2.69
CA VAL A 8 -16.83 -14.96 2.50
C VAL A 8 -16.42 -14.98 1.03
N PRO A 9 -15.18 -14.57 0.67
CA PRO A 9 -14.67 -14.74 -0.68
C PRO A 9 -14.76 -16.20 -1.14
N LYS A 10 -15.21 -16.40 -2.37
CA LYS A 10 -15.29 -17.70 -3.06
C LYS A 10 -14.39 -17.68 -4.28
N ASN A 11 -13.68 -18.78 -4.47
CA ASN A 11 -12.81 -19.01 -5.63
C ASN A 11 -11.82 -17.85 -5.83
N TRP A 12 -11.20 -17.39 -4.74
CA TRP A 12 -10.09 -16.44 -4.88
C TRP A 12 -9.05 -17.07 -5.80
N ASN A 13 -8.55 -16.35 -6.81
CA ASN A 13 -7.66 -16.89 -7.83
C ASN A 13 -6.18 -16.59 -7.54
N GLY A 14 -5.84 -16.20 -6.31
CA GLY A 14 -4.51 -15.77 -5.92
C GLY A 14 -4.16 -14.32 -6.29
N LYS A 15 -5.01 -13.61 -7.04
CA LYS A 15 -4.78 -12.19 -7.41
C LYS A 15 -5.47 -11.23 -6.44
N ASP A 16 -4.89 -10.05 -6.26
CA ASP A 16 -5.44 -8.98 -5.39
C ASP A 16 -5.55 -9.40 -3.92
N TRP A 17 -4.43 -9.85 -3.34
CA TRP A 17 -4.33 -10.26 -1.93
C TRP A 17 -4.94 -9.24 -0.96
N HIS A 18 -4.69 -7.94 -1.14
CA HIS A 18 -5.24 -6.90 -0.26
C HIS A 18 -6.78 -6.91 -0.22
N THR A 19 -7.43 -7.08 -1.37
CA THR A 19 -8.89 -7.18 -1.47
C THR A 19 -9.41 -8.44 -0.79
N TYR A 20 -8.72 -9.57 -0.96
CA TYR A 20 -9.06 -10.83 -0.29
C TYR A 20 -8.90 -10.71 1.23
N LYS A 21 -7.76 -10.20 1.70
CA LYS A 21 -7.45 -10.00 3.13
C LYS A 21 -8.47 -9.09 3.78
N TRP A 22 -8.82 -7.97 3.14
CA TRP A 22 -9.84 -7.05 3.62
C TRP A 22 -11.20 -7.74 3.78
N ALA A 23 -11.65 -8.50 2.77
CA ALA A 23 -12.94 -9.19 2.81
C ALA A 23 -12.98 -10.27 3.91
N MET A 24 -11.95 -11.10 4.01
CA MET A 24 -11.82 -12.11 5.08
C MET A 24 -11.78 -11.47 6.47
N MET A 25 -11.10 -10.33 6.61
CA MET A 25 -11.04 -9.62 7.89
C MET A 25 -12.41 -9.10 8.33
N ASN A 26 -13.24 -8.64 7.40
CA ASN A 26 -14.62 -8.25 7.71
C ASN A 26 -15.47 -9.45 8.12
N VAL A 27 -15.34 -10.59 7.43
CA VAL A 27 -16.01 -11.84 7.83
C VAL A 27 -15.60 -12.27 9.24
N PHE A 28 -14.31 -12.18 9.58
CA PHE A 28 -13.85 -12.50 10.93
C PHE A 28 -14.43 -11.54 11.98
N LYS A 29 -14.54 -10.25 11.67
CA LYS A 29 -15.21 -9.27 12.57
C LYS A 29 -16.68 -9.61 12.77
N GLU A 30 -17.43 -9.89 11.70
CA GLU A 30 -18.85 -10.25 11.76
C GLU A 30 -19.14 -11.53 12.56
N ASN A 31 -18.13 -12.38 12.76
CA ASN A 31 -18.26 -13.66 13.44
C ASN A 31 -17.56 -13.70 14.82
N ASP A 32 -17.07 -12.56 15.33
CA ASP A 32 -16.28 -12.45 16.56
C ASP A 32 -15.03 -13.36 16.57
N LEU A 33 -14.37 -13.46 15.42
CA LEU A 33 -13.19 -14.29 15.19
C LEU A 33 -11.90 -13.48 15.01
N LYS A 34 -12.00 -12.16 14.78
CA LYS A 34 -10.87 -11.31 14.40
C LYS A 34 -9.69 -11.47 15.35
N ASP A 35 -9.93 -11.26 16.64
CA ASP A 35 -8.84 -11.18 17.63
C ASP A 35 -8.16 -12.54 17.82
N ILE A 36 -8.88 -13.64 17.59
CA ILE A 36 -8.29 -14.99 17.55
C ILE A 36 -7.49 -15.17 16.26
N ALA A 37 -8.08 -14.83 15.10
CA ALA A 37 -7.47 -15.05 13.79
C ALA A 37 -6.14 -14.32 13.63
N VAL A 38 -6.03 -13.09 14.14
CA VAL A 38 -4.78 -12.29 14.08
C VAL A 38 -3.82 -12.60 15.23
N GLY A 39 -4.23 -13.41 16.21
CA GLY A 39 -3.38 -13.81 17.34
C GLY A 39 -3.39 -12.86 18.53
N ASP A 40 -4.24 -11.83 18.55
CA ASP A 40 -4.41 -10.91 19.70
C ASP A 40 -4.99 -11.64 20.93
N LEU A 41 -5.83 -12.65 20.72
CA LEU A 41 -6.31 -13.57 21.75
C LEU A 41 -5.72 -14.96 21.53
N THR A 42 -4.91 -15.42 22.48
CA THR A 42 -4.25 -16.73 22.43
C THR A 42 -4.79 -17.68 23.49
N LEU A 43 -4.56 -18.99 23.31
CA LEU A 43 -4.93 -20.00 24.31
C LEU A 43 -4.22 -19.77 25.66
N ALA A 44 -2.98 -19.26 25.63
CA ALA A 44 -2.21 -18.93 26.83
C ALA A 44 -2.89 -17.84 27.69
N MET A 45 -3.53 -16.86 27.06
CA MET A 45 -4.31 -15.81 27.75
C MET A 45 -5.57 -16.37 28.42
N LEU A 46 -6.02 -17.56 28.02
CA LEU A 46 -7.15 -18.28 28.61
C LEU A 46 -6.72 -19.32 29.65
N ALA A 47 -5.46 -19.31 30.11
CA ALA A 47 -4.94 -20.33 31.03
C ALA A 47 -5.81 -20.52 32.29
N THR A 48 -6.28 -19.42 32.90
CA THR A 48 -7.14 -19.39 34.09
C THR A 48 -8.64 -19.40 33.78
N ALA A 49 -9.03 -19.40 32.50
CA ALA A 49 -10.41 -19.43 32.09
C ALA A 49 -11.05 -20.81 32.32
N SER A 50 -12.39 -20.84 32.38
CA SER A 50 -13.16 -22.08 32.47
C SER A 50 -12.91 -23.00 31.28
N ALA A 51 -13.14 -24.30 31.47
CA ALA A 51 -13.05 -25.29 30.40
C ALA A 51 -13.98 -24.94 29.21
N GLU A 52 -15.16 -24.41 29.50
CA GLU A 52 -16.14 -23.96 28.50
C GLU A 52 -15.56 -22.86 27.58
N LYS A 53 -14.84 -21.87 28.15
CA LYS A 53 -14.21 -20.81 27.36
C LYS A 53 -13.06 -21.32 26.48
N LYS A 54 -12.29 -22.28 26.97
CA LYS A 54 -11.22 -22.93 26.19
C LYS A 54 -11.82 -23.74 25.03
N GLU A 55 -12.91 -24.45 25.28
CA GLU A 55 -13.64 -25.20 24.25
C GLU A 55 -14.26 -24.26 23.19
N GLU A 56 -14.84 -23.14 23.61
CA GLU A 56 -15.35 -22.12 22.70
C GLU A 56 -14.22 -21.55 21.81
N PHE A 57 -13.05 -21.25 22.39
CA PHE A 57 -11.87 -20.80 21.66
C PHE A 57 -11.43 -21.83 20.60
N ASN A 58 -11.36 -23.11 20.96
CA ASN A 58 -10.99 -24.19 20.02
C ASN A 58 -12.01 -24.32 18.88
N LYS A 59 -13.31 -24.19 19.17
CA LYS A 59 -14.36 -24.16 18.13
C LYS A 59 -14.18 -22.97 17.19
N LYS A 60 -13.82 -21.80 17.71
CA LYS A 60 -13.53 -20.60 16.91
C LYS A 60 -12.30 -20.81 16.02
N GLN A 61 -11.23 -21.44 16.52
CA GLN A 61 -10.05 -21.82 15.72
C GLN A 61 -10.43 -22.73 14.54
N ILE A 62 -11.22 -23.78 14.78
CA ILE A 62 -11.71 -24.69 13.72
C ILE A 62 -12.59 -23.93 12.70
N LYS A 63 -13.43 -23.00 13.17
CA LYS A 63 -14.27 -22.17 12.29
C LYS A 63 -13.43 -21.29 11.36
N ILE A 64 -12.34 -20.71 11.86
CA ILE A 64 -11.37 -19.92 11.06
C ILE A 64 -10.73 -20.82 10.00
N MET A 65 -10.20 -21.99 10.38
CA MET A 65 -9.58 -22.93 9.42
C MET A 65 -10.55 -23.31 8.31
N ARG A 66 -11.82 -23.59 8.65
CA ARG A 66 -12.86 -23.94 7.67
C ARG A 66 -13.17 -22.80 6.72
N MET A 67 -13.26 -21.57 7.23
CA MET A 67 -13.50 -20.39 6.39
C MET A 67 -12.36 -20.19 5.40
N ILE A 68 -11.11 -20.22 5.88
CA ILE A 68 -9.92 -20.06 5.04
C ILE A 68 -9.83 -21.19 4.00
N GLY A 69 -9.98 -22.45 4.45
CA GLY A 69 -9.82 -23.60 3.57
C GLY A 69 -10.87 -23.70 2.47
N THR A 70 -12.03 -23.07 2.64
CA THR A 70 -13.09 -23.02 1.62
C THR A 70 -13.05 -21.77 0.73
N SER A 71 -12.24 -20.77 1.08
CA SER A 71 -12.12 -19.50 0.34
C SER A 71 -10.90 -19.44 -0.58
N VAL A 72 -9.86 -20.23 -0.30
CA VAL A 72 -8.61 -20.27 -1.09
C VAL A 72 -8.60 -21.38 -2.15
N PRO A 73 -7.78 -21.28 -3.22
CA PRO A 73 -7.53 -22.37 -4.16
C PRO A 73 -6.93 -23.63 -3.51
N PRO A 74 -7.11 -24.81 -4.12
CA PRO A 74 -6.48 -26.06 -3.67
C PRO A 74 -4.96 -25.96 -3.51
N GLU A 75 -4.28 -25.23 -4.40
CA GLU A 75 -2.82 -25.09 -4.41
C GLU A 75 -2.33 -24.24 -3.22
N VAL A 76 -3.10 -23.21 -2.86
CA VAL A 76 -2.82 -22.39 -1.67
C VAL A 76 -3.17 -23.18 -0.41
N LEU A 77 -4.30 -23.89 -0.41
CA LEU A 77 -4.71 -24.74 0.71
C LEU A 77 -3.65 -25.80 1.04
N GLN A 78 -3.05 -26.44 0.03
CA GLN A 78 -1.98 -27.42 0.25
C GLN A 78 -0.77 -26.86 0.99
N GLN A 79 -0.47 -25.56 0.83
CA GLN A 79 0.66 -24.90 1.48
C GLN A 79 0.40 -24.49 2.94
N ILE A 80 -0.86 -24.41 3.36
CA ILE A 80 -1.24 -23.91 4.70
C ILE A 80 -2.01 -24.92 5.56
N ARG A 81 -2.39 -26.08 5.00
CA ARG A 81 -3.24 -27.07 5.69
C ARG A 81 -2.54 -27.86 6.80
N ASP A 82 -1.21 -27.76 6.89
CA ASP A 82 -0.37 -28.41 7.90
C ASP A 82 -0.44 -27.71 9.26
N LYS A 83 -1.03 -26.51 9.34
CA LYS A 83 -1.13 -25.74 10.58
C LYS A 83 -2.17 -26.31 11.55
N GLU A 84 -1.84 -26.30 12.83
CA GLU A 84 -2.67 -26.89 13.90
C GLU A 84 -3.88 -26.01 14.24
N THR A 85 -3.73 -24.69 14.14
CA THR A 85 -4.76 -23.72 14.50
C THR A 85 -5.17 -22.82 13.33
N GLY A 86 -6.37 -22.24 13.41
CA GLY A 86 -6.87 -21.26 12.45
C GLY A 86 -6.06 -19.97 12.43
N SER A 87 -5.55 -19.53 13.58
CA SER A 87 -4.65 -18.39 13.70
C SER A 87 -3.31 -18.64 12.99
N GLU A 88 -2.71 -19.83 13.15
CA GLU A 88 -1.48 -20.18 12.43
C GLU A 88 -1.72 -20.33 10.93
N MET A 89 -2.84 -20.95 10.54
CA MET A 89 -3.23 -21.06 9.14
C MET A 89 -3.44 -19.69 8.49
N TRP A 90 -4.04 -18.74 9.22
CA TRP A 90 -4.20 -17.36 8.77
C TRP A 90 -2.86 -16.62 8.68
N ALA A 91 -1.99 -16.78 9.69
CA ALA A 91 -0.67 -16.17 9.72
C ALA A 91 0.20 -16.69 8.57
N GLU A 92 0.23 -18.00 8.32
CA GLU A 92 0.94 -18.59 7.19
C GLU A 92 0.37 -18.10 5.86
N LEU A 93 -0.96 -18.01 5.72
CA LEU A 93 -1.56 -17.47 4.51
C LEU A 93 -1.18 -16.00 4.28
N CYS A 94 -1.09 -15.20 5.35
CA CYS A 94 -0.54 -13.86 5.27
C CYS A 94 0.94 -13.92 4.85
N ASN A 95 1.76 -14.75 5.46
CA ASN A 95 3.18 -14.91 5.10
C ASN A 95 3.38 -15.38 3.65
N LEU A 96 2.54 -16.26 3.11
CA LEU A 96 2.65 -16.71 1.73
C LEU A 96 2.36 -15.61 0.71
N ASN A 97 1.61 -14.58 1.08
CA ASN A 97 1.20 -13.50 0.17
C ASN A 97 1.90 -12.17 0.47
N GLU A 98 2.26 -11.95 1.74
CA GLU A 98 2.95 -10.78 2.25
C GLU A 98 4.45 -11.06 2.40
N GLY A 99 4.84 -12.26 2.84
CA GLY A 99 6.23 -12.73 2.83
C GLY A 99 6.74 -13.15 1.44
N LYS A 100 5.85 -13.37 0.46
CA LYS A 100 6.23 -13.32 -0.97
C LYS A 100 6.51 -11.90 -1.47
N GLN A 101 6.23 -10.84 -0.71
CA GLN A 101 6.96 -9.59 -0.88
C GLN A 101 8.33 -9.76 -0.25
N SER A 102 9.21 -10.51 -0.90
CA SER A 102 10.61 -10.57 -0.49
C SER A 102 11.17 -9.15 -0.45
N GLU A 103 12.14 -8.88 0.42
CA GLU A 103 12.91 -7.65 0.36
C GLU A 103 13.39 -7.33 -1.07
N ALA A 104 13.60 -8.36 -1.91
CA ALA A 104 13.91 -8.19 -3.32
C ALA A 104 12.74 -7.65 -4.18
N ILE A 105 11.49 -8.05 -3.95
CA ILE A 105 10.32 -7.48 -4.65
C ILE A 105 10.00 -6.08 -4.11
N LYS A 106 10.14 -5.86 -2.80
CA LYS A 106 10.05 -4.52 -2.20
C LYS A 106 11.11 -3.59 -2.81
N ALA A 107 12.37 -4.01 -2.86
CA ALA A 107 13.47 -3.28 -3.50
C ALA A 107 13.22 -3.05 -5.00
N TYR A 108 12.71 -4.05 -5.72
CA TYR A 108 12.32 -3.89 -7.12
C TYR A 108 11.20 -2.86 -7.28
N THR A 109 10.18 -2.89 -6.42
CA THR A 109 9.04 -1.97 -6.47
C THR A 109 9.47 -0.55 -6.12
N ILE A 110 10.31 -0.38 -5.10
CA ILE A 110 10.96 0.91 -4.76
C ILE A 110 11.70 1.44 -6.00
N ARG A 111 12.59 0.64 -6.57
CA ARG A 111 13.37 1.04 -7.75
C ARG A 111 12.49 1.38 -8.94
N ARG A 112 11.41 0.63 -9.18
CA ARG A 112 10.45 0.92 -10.25
C ARG A 112 9.76 2.25 -10.03
N LEU A 113 9.25 2.51 -8.81
CA LEU A 113 8.55 3.75 -8.46
C LEU A 113 9.49 4.97 -8.49
N GLU A 114 10.73 4.84 -8.00
CA GLU A 114 11.75 5.89 -8.11
C GLU A 114 12.08 6.21 -9.57
N ASN A 115 12.28 5.19 -10.40
CA ASN A 115 12.50 5.37 -11.84
C ASN A 115 11.31 6.03 -12.52
N GLU A 116 10.09 5.63 -12.17
CA GLU A 116 8.86 6.22 -12.69
C GLU A 116 8.77 7.69 -12.32
N LEU A 117 9.04 8.03 -11.05
CA LEU A 117 9.04 9.40 -10.55
C LEU A 117 10.08 10.29 -11.25
N TRP A 118 11.29 9.79 -11.50
CA TRP A 118 12.32 10.49 -12.29
C TRP A 118 11.96 10.64 -13.77
N ALA A 119 11.32 9.63 -14.35
CA ALA A 119 10.97 9.61 -15.76
C ALA A 119 9.70 10.41 -16.09
N MET A 120 8.88 10.74 -15.09
CA MET A 120 7.67 11.55 -15.28
C MET A 120 8.00 12.90 -15.91
N LYS A 121 7.35 13.21 -17.02
CA LYS A 121 7.42 14.53 -17.68
C LYS A 121 6.01 15.10 -17.85
N LEU A 122 5.86 16.37 -17.51
CA LEU A 122 4.67 17.15 -17.81
C LEU A 122 4.70 17.50 -19.31
N ALA A 123 3.66 17.07 -20.04
CA ALA A 123 3.51 17.43 -21.44
C ALA A 123 3.30 18.95 -21.60
N PRO A 124 3.81 19.59 -22.68
CA PRO A 124 3.58 21.01 -22.94
C PRO A 124 2.07 21.34 -23.01
N GLY A 125 1.60 22.24 -22.15
CA GLY A 125 0.17 22.57 -22.05
C GLY A 125 -0.70 21.53 -21.33
N GLY A 126 -0.09 20.49 -20.75
CA GLY A 126 -0.77 19.51 -19.91
C GLY A 126 -1.28 20.08 -18.58
N ASP A 127 -2.08 19.29 -17.87
CA ASP A 127 -2.57 19.66 -16.55
C ASP A 127 -1.48 19.48 -15.49
N ALA A 128 -0.84 20.60 -15.11
CA ALA A 128 0.19 20.63 -14.09
C ALA A 128 -0.30 20.14 -12.71
N ASN A 129 -1.54 20.40 -12.33
CA ASN A 129 -2.05 19.95 -11.03
C ASN A 129 -2.25 18.44 -11.02
N LEU A 130 -2.83 17.87 -12.09
CA LEU A 130 -2.97 16.43 -12.23
C LEU A 130 -1.60 15.73 -12.25
N HIS A 131 -0.62 16.30 -12.96
CA HIS A 131 0.76 15.80 -13.00
C HIS A 131 1.40 15.78 -11.61
N LEU A 132 1.35 16.89 -10.89
CA LEU A 132 1.90 17.00 -9.53
C LEU A 132 1.20 16.04 -8.56
N CYS A 133 -0.13 15.90 -8.64
CA CYS A 133 -0.86 14.92 -7.83
C CYS A 133 -0.32 13.50 -8.03
N LYS A 134 -0.06 13.09 -9.27
CA LYS A 134 0.53 11.77 -9.56
C LYS A 134 1.93 11.62 -8.95
N MET A 135 2.79 12.62 -9.08
CA MET A 135 4.14 12.58 -8.48
C MET A 135 4.09 12.47 -6.95
N PHE A 136 3.20 13.21 -6.29
CA PHE A 136 3.03 13.12 -4.83
C PHE A 136 2.44 11.79 -4.39
N ASN A 137 1.53 11.20 -5.17
CA ASN A 137 1.02 9.86 -4.89
C ASN A 137 2.13 8.80 -4.94
N LEU A 138 3.03 8.86 -5.94
CA LEU A 138 4.20 7.97 -5.98
C LEU A 138 5.12 8.15 -4.77
N LYS A 139 5.34 9.39 -4.30
CA LYS A 139 6.08 9.66 -3.05
C LYS A 139 5.39 9.01 -1.84
N THR A 140 4.07 9.05 -1.76
CA THR A 140 3.29 8.40 -0.70
C THR A 140 3.41 6.88 -0.78
N GLU A 141 3.28 6.28 -1.98
CA GLU A 141 3.44 4.83 -2.17
C GLU A 141 4.84 4.34 -1.75
N LEU A 142 5.89 5.11 -2.05
CA LEU A 142 7.24 4.83 -1.55
C LEU A 142 7.33 4.91 -0.02
N GLY A 143 6.67 5.89 0.59
CA GLY A 143 6.56 6.01 2.05
C GLY A 143 5.85 4.81 2.70
N ASP A 144 4.79 4.29 2.07
CA ASP A 144 4.09 3.08 2.53
C ASP A 144 4.99 1.83 2.47
N LEU A 145 5.97 1.83 1.56
CA LEU A 145 7.03 0.83 1.47
C LEU A 145 8.22 1.12 2.41
N GLN A 146 8.09 2.06 3.35
CA GLN A 146 9.16 2.50 4.27
C GLN A 146 10.40 3.06 3.55
N HIS A 147 10.22 3.58 2.34
CA HIS A 147 11.27 4.25 1.57
C HIS A 147 10.98 5.75 1.49
N SER A 148 11.79 6.55 2.19
CA SER A 148 11.60 8.00 2.24
C SER A 148 12.48 8.71 1.20
N ILE A 149 11.84 9.45 0.30
CA ILE A 149 12.55 10.39 -0.59
C ILE A 149 12.84 11.68 0.20
N ALA A 150 14.12 12.07 0.22
CA ALA A 150 14.55 13.33 0.82
C ALA A 150 13.94 14.53 0.08
N ASP A 151 13.65 15.59 0.82
CA ASP A 151 12.89 16.72 0.28
C ASP A 151 13.62 17.44 -0.86
N ASN A 152 14.94 17.58 -0.79
CA ASN A 152 15.77 18.10 -1.89
C ASN A 152 15.67 17.23 -3.15
N THR A 153 15.76 15.91 -3.02
CA THR A 153 15.62 14.98 -4.15
C THR A 153 14.23 15.07 -4.79
N MET A 154 13.17 15.19 -3.97
CA MET A 154 11.82 15.38 -4.49
C MET A 154 11.68 16.72 -5.22
N VAL A 155 12.34 17.78 -4.76
CA VAL A 155 12.37 19.08 -5.44
C VAL A 155 13.04 18.95 -6.81
N ASP A 156 14.19 18.29 -6.88
CA ASP A 156 14.90 18.05 -8.14
C ASP A 156 14.01 17.28 -9.13
N MET A 157 13.37 16.19 -8.69
CA MET A 157 12.43 15.42 -9.52
C MET A 157 11.27 16.28 -10.03
N LEU A 158 10.69 17.14 -9.17
CA LEU A 158 9.61 18.05 -9.56
C LEU A 158 10.05 19.02 -10.65
N LEU A 159 11.23 19.61 -10.51
CA LEU A 159 11.77 20.56 -11.48
C LEU A 159 12.15 19.89 -12.80
N GLU A 160 12.82 18.75 -12.74
CA GLU A 160 13.19 17.95 -13.92
C GLU A 160 11.97 17.43 -14.69
N SER A 161 10.83 17.29 -14.03
CA SER A 161 9.59 16.86 -14.69
C SER A 161 8.97 17.92 -15.62
N LEU A 162 9.39 19.19 -15.52
CA LEU A 162 8.78 20.30 -16.23
C LEU A 162 9.28 20.42 -17.68
N PRO A 163 8.40 20.77 -18.64
CA PRO A 163 8.80 21.00 -20.02
C PRO A 163 9.63 22.28 -20.15
N GLU A 164 10.42 22.37 -21.21
CA GLU A 164 11.22 23.55 -21.57
C GLU A 164 10.31 24.68 -22.07
N GLN A 165 9.71 25.42 -21.14
CA GLN A 165 8.88 26.59 -21.41
C GLN A 165 9.32 27.76 -20.52
N VAL A 166 9.18 28.99 -21.04
CA VAL A 166 9.74 30.21 -20.42
C VAL A 166 9.41 30.34 -18.93
N GLU A 167 8.15 30.16 -18.55
CA GLU A 167 7.75 30.30 -17.14
C GLU A 167 8.34 29.21 -16.23
N PHE A 168 8.53 28.00 -16.75
CA PHE A 168 9.16 26.90 -16.00
C PHE A 168 10.68 27.04 -15.91
N GLU A 169 11.34 27.52 -16.97
CA GLU A 169 12.79 27.76 -16.95
C GLU A 169 13.16 28.95 -16.04
N ASN A 170 12.34 30.00 -16.02
CA ASN A 170 12.48 31.10 -15.06
C ASN A 170 12.34 30.61 -13.62
N LEU A 171 11.36 29.72 -13.35
CA LEU A 171 11.18 29.10 -12.05
C LEU A 171 12.39 28.24 -11.65
N LYS A 172 12.85 27.35 -12.53
CA LYS A 172 14.03 26.50 -12.30
C LYS A 172 15.24 27.36 -11.94
N SER A 173 15.49 28.42 -12.72
CA SER A 173 16.60 29.35 -12.47
C SER A 173 16.48 30.04 -11.12
N SER A 174 15.29 30.52 -10.76
CA SER A 174 15.06 31.16 -9.45
C SER A 174 15.30 30.22 -8.27
N ILE A 175 15.03 28.92 -8.44
CA ILE A 175 15.24 27.94 -7.38
C ILE A 175 16.72 27.53 -7.31
N TYR A 176 17.35 27.20 -8.45
CA TYR A 176 18.74 26.76 -8.50
C TYR A 176 19.74 27.85 -8.09
N TYR A 177 19.46 29.11 -8.41
CA TYR A 177 20.33 30.24 -8.09
C TYR A 177 19.82 31.08 -6.91
N GLY A 178 18.81 30.59 -6.18
CA GLY A 178 18.28 31.25 -4.99
C GLY A 178 19.28 31.27 -3.84
N ALA A 179 19.22 32.31 -3.00
CA ALA A 179 20.17 32.50 -1.90
C ALA A 179 20.09 31.45 -0.78
N ASP A 180 18.93 30.80 -0.62
CA ASP A 180 18.71 29.76 0.40
C ASP A 180 17.94 28.58 -0.20
N PRO A 181 18.58 27.44 -0.46
CA PRO A 181 17.91 26.23 -0.97
C PRO A 181 16.92 25.61 0.02
N SER A 182 17.07 25.85 1.33
CA SER A 182 16.29 25.18 2.37
C SER A 182 14.83 25.64 2.44
N VAL A 183 14.52 26.81 1.87
CA VAL A 183 13.15 27.35 1.80
C VAL A 183 12.28 26.61 0.79
N TYR A 184 12.88 25.88 -0.13
CA TYR A 184 12.19 25.16 -1.20
C TYR A 184 11.82 23.75 -0.75
N THR A 185 10.76 23.63 0.04
CA THR A 185 10.16 22.32 0.33
C THR A 185 9.37 21.80 -0.88
N PRO A 186 9.12 20.48 -1.03
CA PRO A 186 8.32 19.94 -2.13
C PRO A 186 6.93 20.57 -2.23
N LYS A 187 6.30 20.85 -1.07
CA LYS A 187 5.00 21.53 -1.02
C LYS A 187 5.08 22.95 -1.57
N ARG A 188 6.13 23.69 -1.19
CA ARG A 188 6.35 25.05 -1.69
C ARG A 188 6.62 25.06 -3.19
N VAL A 189 7.46 24.17 -3.68
CA VAL A 189 7.77 24.06 -5.12
C VAL A 189 6.53 23.67 -5.93
N ARG A 190 5.67 22.79 -5.41
CA ARG A 190 4.35 22.49 -6.01
C ARG A 190 3.53 23.76 -6.26
N GLU A 191 3.42 24.63 -5.26
CA GLU A 191 2.68 25.90 -5.40
C GLU A 191 3.30 26.81 -6.48
N LEU A 192 4.63 26.91 -6.50
CA LEU A 192 5.34 27.73 -7.47
C LEU A 192 5.17 27.21 -8.90
N ILE A 193 5.18 25.89 -9.10
CA ILE A 193 4.93 25.25 -10.40
C ILE A 193 3.50 25.56 -10.87
N LEU A 194 2.51 25.48 -9.98
CA LEU A 194 1.12 25.81 -10.32
C LEU A 194 0.98 27.29 -10.72
N ALA A 195 1.67 28.20 -10.03
CA ALA A 195 1.68 29.61 -10.39
C ALA A 195 2.37 29.87 -11.74
N ALA A 196 3.49 29.18 -12.02
CA ALA A 196 4.16 29.25 -13.32
C ALA A 196 3.27 28.69 -14.45
N ALA A 197 2.59 27.58 -14.22
CA ALA A 197 1.65 27.00 -15.18
C ALA A 197 0.46 27.92 -15.47
N ALA A 198 -0.03 28.68 -14.48
CA ALA A 198 -1.08 29.68 -14.67
C ALA A 198 -0.59 30.83 -15.57
N ARG A 199 0.56 31.43 -15.25
CA ARG A 199 1.17 32.48 -16.09
C ARG A 199 1.42 31.99 -17.51
N GLN A 200 1.91 30.77 -17.68
CA GLN A 200 2.19 30.18 -18.99
C GLN A 200 0.94 30.07 -19.88
N LYS A 201 -0.25 29.96 -19.29
CA LYS A 201 -1.53 29.96 -20.01
C LYS A 201 -2.02 31.35 -20.37
N GLU A 202 -1.67 32.37 -19.59
CA GLU A 202 -2.06 33.77 -19.84
C GLU A 202 -1.31 34.39 -21.04
N PHE A 203 -0.14 33.85 -21.39
CA PHE A 203 0.70 34.31 -22.51
C PHE A 203 0.63 33.41 -23.76
N ARG A 204 -0.35 32.49 -23.84
CA ARG A 204 -0.62 31.65 -25.01
C ARG A 204 -1.84 32.15 -25.77
#